data_AF-A0A9N7NE39-F1
#
_entry.id   AF-A0A9N7NE39-F1
#
_cell.length_a   1.000
_cell.length_b   1.000
_cell.length_c   1.000
_cell.angle_alpha   90.00
_cell.angle_beta   90.00
_cell.angle_gamma   90.00
#
_symmetry.space_group_name_H-M   'P 1'
#
loop_
_entity.id
_entity.type
_entity.pdbx_description
1 polymer ?
#
loop_
_entity_poly.entity_id
_entity_poly.type
_entity_poly.pdbx_seq_one_letter_code
_entity_poly.pdbx_strand_id
1 'polypeptide(L)'
;TWALPKDPKEARVLKIRAARFTMDNEILYKRGYSVPLLKCLNESKSRYVLEELHEGICGTHPRAQALAYKTLRQGYYWPTL
;
A
#
# COMPACT_ATOMS: atom_id res chain seq x y z
N THR A 1 17.71 -13.95 5.41
CA THR A 1 18.62 -12.80 5.20
C THR A 1 17.98 -11.86 4.19
N TRP A 2 18.07 -10.55 4.38
CA TRP A 2 17.63 -9.53 3.41
C TRP A 2 18.59 -9.46 2.21
N ALA A 3 18.75 -10.58 1.52
CA ALA A 3 19.63 -10.72 0.38
C ALA A 3 18.81 -10.78 -0.91
N LEU A 4 19.35 -10.22 -1.99
CA LEU A 4 18.78 -10.40 -3.32
C LEU A 4 18.82 -11.89 -3.71
N PRO A 5 17.85 -12.35 -4.52
CA PRO A 5 17.93 -13.67 -5.16
C PRO A 5 19.25 -13.86 -5.91
N LYS A 6 19.77 -15.09 -5.92
CA LYS A 6 20.99 -15.43 -6.67
C LYS A 6 20.77 -15.38 -8.18
N ASP A 7 19.56 -15.71 -8.64
CA ASP A 7 19.21 -15.59 -10.04
C ASP A 7 19.18 -14.10 -10.45
N PRO A 8 20.00 -13.69 -11.44
CA PRO A 8 20.03 -12.31 -11.91
C PRO A 8 18.68 -11.81 -12.43
N LYS A 9 17.82 -12.68 -13.00
CA LYS A 9 16.50 -12.28 -13.49
C LYS A 9 15.57 -11.95 -12.34
N GLU A 10 15.45 -12.84 -11.35
CA GLU A 10 14.69 -12.59 -10.12
C GLU A 10 15.18 -11.34 -9.37
N ALA A 11 16.50 -11.17 -9.24
CA ALA A 11 17.07 -9.99 -8.60
C ALA A 11 16.71 -8.69 -9.33
N ARG A 12 16.72 -8.70 -10.68
CA ARG A 12 16.29 -7.57 -11.50
C ARG A 12 14.81 -7.25 -11.28
N VAL A 13 13.95 -8.26 -11.27
CA VAL A 13 12.51 -8.09 -11.02
C VAL A 13 12.26 -7.47 -9.64
N LEU A 14 12.96 -7.97 -8.60
CA LEU A 14 12.84 -7.44 -7.24
C LEU A 14 13.29 -5.98 -7.16
N LYS A 15 14.41 -5.62 -7.78
CA LYS A 15 14.89 -4.22 -7.84
C LYS A 15 13.87 -3.29 -8.50
N ILE A 16 13.28 -3.71 -9.62
CA ILE A 16 12.26 -2.92 -10.32
C ILE A 16 11.02 -2.73 -9.44
N ARG A 17 10.59 -3.76 -8.71
CA ARG A 17 9.47 -3.66 -7.76
C ARG A 17 9.81 -2.73 -6.59
N ALA A 18 10.99 -2.89 -6.01
CA ALA A 18 11.47 -2.08 -4.88
C ALA A 18 11.61 -0.59 -5.22
N ALA A 19 11.96 -0.25 -6.47
CA ALA A 19 12.06 1.14 -6.94
C ALA A 19 10.73 1.92 -6.84
N ARG A 20 9.60 1.23 -6.69
CA ARG A 20 8.28 1.84 -6.44
C ARG A 20 8.09 2.26 -4.98
N PHE A 21 9.04 1.97 -4.10
CA PHE A 21 8.95 2.27 -2.68
C PHE A 21 10.10 3.16 -2.22
N THR A 22 9.92 3.80 -1.07
CA THR A 22 10.96 4.58 -0.39
C THR A 22 10.78 4.45 1.11
N MET A 23 11.89 4.52 1.84
CA MET A 23 11.90 4.57 3.30
C MET A 23 12.04 6.03 3.71
N ASP A 24 11.23 6.48 4.66
CA ASP A 24 11.41 7.75 5.36
C ASP A 24 11.03 7.55 6.84
N ASN A 25 11.93 7.94 7.76
CA ASN A 25 11.73 7.77 9.21
C ASN A 25 11.23 6.37 9.60
N GLU A 26 11.87 5.32 9.08
CA GLU A 26 11.50 3.90 9.28
C GLU A 26 10.10 3.49 8.77
N ILE A 27 9.42 4.38 8.05
CA ILE A 27 8.12 4.12 7.45
C ILE A 27 8.31 3.84 5.96
N LEU A 28 7.72 2.73 5.50
CA LEU A 28 7.68 2.39 4.08
C LEU A 28 6.58 3.16 3.38
N TYR A 29 6.95 3.80 2.27
CA TYR A 29 6.02 4.50 1.40
C TYR A 29 6.06 3.89 0.00
N LYS A 30 4.90 3.74 -0.61
CA LYS A 30 4.76 3.45 -2.04
C LYS A 30 4.67 4.78 -2.80
N ARG A 31 5.47 4.91 -3.84
CA ARG A 31 5.39 6.01 -4.80
C ARG A 31 4.05 5.92 -5.54
N GLY A 32 3.21 6.94 -5.36
CA GLY A 32 2.00 7.15 -6.16
C GLY A 32 2.35 7.61 -7.58
N TYR A 33 1.39 7.56 -8.50
CA TYR A 33 1.59 7.99 -9.89
C TYR A 33 1.75 9.51 -10.02
N SER A 34 1.04 10.29 -9.19
CA SER A 34 0.88 11.73 -9.37
C SER A 34 1.26 12.58 -8.13
N VAL A 35 1.86 11.99 -7.08
CA VAL A 35 2.04 12.59 -5.73
C VAL A 35 0.69 12.62 -4.98
N PRO A 36 0.56 12.16 -3.71
CA PRO A 36 1.58 11.94 -2.67
C PRO A 36 2.15 10.51 -2.54
N LEU A 37 3.16 10.37 -1.68
CA LEU A 37 3.63 9.09 -1.15
C LEU A 37 2.52 8.41 -0.34
N LEU A 38 2.28 7.13 -0.60
CA LEU A 38 1.29 6.34 0.11
C LEU A 38 1.95 5.55 1.24
N LYS A 39 1.56 5.81 2.48
CA LYS A 39 2.07 5.10 3.65
C LYS A 39 1.65 3.63 3.58
N CYS A 40 2.63 2.74 3.60
CA CYS A 40 2.39 1.30 3.64
C CYS A 40 1.93 0.89 5.02
N LEU A 41 0.80 0.19 5.08
CA LEU A 41 0.25 -0.36 6.30
C LEU A 41 0.59 -1.84 6.41
N ASN A 42 0.85 -2.28 7.64
CA ASN A 42 0.86 -3.70 7.95
C ASN A 42 -0.59 -4.19 8.11
N GLU A 43 -0.74 -5.50 8.23
CA GLU A 43 -2.05 -6.15 8.25
C GLU A 43 -3.00 -5.62 9.34
N SER A 44 -2.48 -5.39 10.56
CA SER A 44 -3.29 -4.88 11.67
C SER A 44 -3.78 -3.47 11.41
N LYS A 45 -2.91 -2.56 10.95
CA LYS A 45 -3.29 -1.18 10.61
C LYS A 45 -4.21 -1.11 9.39
N SER A 46 -4.00 -1.96 8.38
CA SER A 46 -4.88 -2.00 7.21
C SER A 46 -6.29 -2.46 7.57
N ARG A 47 -6.42 -3.45 8.47
CA ARG A 47 -7.72 -3.92 8.96
C ARG A 47 -8.46 -2.81 9.69
N TYR A 48 -7.79 -2.13 10.62
CA TYR A 48 -8.37 -1.01 11.35
C TYR A 48 -8.87 0.10 10.39
N VAL A 49 -8.03 0.53 9.43
CA VAL A 49 -8.43 1.54 8.44
C VAL A 49 -9.59 1.07 7.58
N LEU A 50 -9.65 -0.21 7.21
CA LEU A 50 -10.76 -0.77 6.44
C LEU A 50 -12.07 -0.77 7.24
N GLU A 51 -12.04 -1.12 8.51
CA GLU A 51 -13.20 -1.11 9.42
C GLU A 51 -13.74 0.32 9.59
N GLU A 52 -12.88 1.28 9.93
CA GLU A 52 -13.25 2.70 10.05
C GLU A 52 -13.85 3.26 8.76
N LEU A 53 -13.24 2.94 7.61
CA LEU A 53 -13.76 3.38 6.31
C LEU A 53 -15.05 2.64 5.91
N HIS A 54 -15.28 1.43 6.41
CA HIS A 54 -16.52 0.68 6.16
C HIS A 54 -17.68 1.23 7.00
N GLU A 55 -17.44 1.48 8.29
CA GLU A 55 -18.43 1.95 9.26
C GLU A 55 -18.80 3.43 9.07
N GLY A 56 -17.83 4.27 8.67
CA GLY A 56 -18.06 5.70 8.41
C GLY A 56 -18.90 6.02 7.17
N ILE A 57 -19.40 5.03 6.43
CA ILE A 57 -20.20 5.21 5.21
C ILE A 57 -21.66 4.91 5.52
N CYS A 58 -22.43 5.97 5.79
CA CYS A 58 -23.87 5.87 5.99
C CYS A 58 -24.56 5.28 4.74
N GLY A 59 -25.11 4.07 4.85
CA GLY A 59 -26.30 3.66 4.10
C GLY A 59 -26.13 2.96 2.75
N THR A 60 -24.92 2.71 2.23
CA THR A 60 -24.75 1.83 1.06
C THR A 60 -23.43 1.07 1.16
N HIS A 61 -23.49 -0.27 1.16
CA HIS A 61 -22.30 -1.12 1.11
C HIS A 61 -21.41 -0.68 -0.06
N PRO A 62 -20.27 -0.01 0.20
CA PRO A 62 -19.42 0.48 -0.86
C PRO A 62 -18.85 -0.71 -1.63
N ARG A 63 -18.85 -0.62 -2.96
CA ARG A 63 -18.07 -1.56 -3.77
C ARG A 63 -16.61 -1.53 -3.32
N ALA A 64 -15.93 -2.68 -3.36
CA ALA A 64 -14.51 -2.78 -3.01
C ALA A 64 -13.64 -1.71 -3.71
N GLN A 65 -13.96 -1.38 -4.97
CA GLN A 65 -13.30 -0.34 -5.73
C GLN A 65 -13.43 1.07 -5.10
N ALA A 66 -14.59 1.40 -4.54
CA ALA A 66 -14.79 2.69 -3.87
C ALA A 66 -14.00 2.79 -2.58
N LEU A 67 -13.89 1.68 -1.84
CA LEU A 67 -13.08 1.58 -0.62
C LEU A 67 -11.59 1.69 -0.94
N ALA A 68 -11.13 1.02 -2.00
CA ALA A 68 -9.76 1.13 -2.49
C ALA A 68 -9.42 2.58 -2.88
N TYR A 69 -10.31 3.24 -3.62
CA TYR A 69 -10.12 4.64 -4.01
C TYR A 69 -10.06 5.59 -2.80
N LYS A 70 -10.96 5.41 -1.82
CA LYS A 70 -10.92 6.19 -0.57
C LYS A 70 -9.63 5.97 0.20
N THR A 71 -9.17 4.73 0.31
CA THR A 71 -7.90 4.39 0.97
C THR A 71 -6.72 5.09 0.33
N LEU A 72 -6.62 5.04 -1.01
CA LEU A 72 -5.56 5.72 -1.75
C LEU A 72 -5.63 7.25 -1.57
N ARG A 73 -6.85 7.83 -1.55
CA ARG A 73 -7.04 9.25 -1.27
C ARG A 73 -6.62 9.66 0.14
N GLN A 74 -6.78 8.78 1.12
CA GLN A 74 -6.31 8.99 2.49
C GLN A 74 -4.78 8.79 2.63
N GLY A 75 -4.09 8.43 1.55
CA GLY A 75 -2.64 8.28 1.55
C GLY A 75 -2.16 6.93 2.06
N TYR A 76 -3.00 5.88 2.05
CA TYR A 76 -2.62 4.55 2.53
C TYR A 76 -2.46 3.53 1.39
N TYR A 77 -1.62 2.52 1.61
CA TYR A 77 -1.42 1.39 0.70
C TYR A 77 -1.13 0.11 1.47
N TRP A 78 -1.59 -1.03 0.95
CA TRP A 78 -1.10 -2.37 1.31
C TRP A 78 -1.23 -3.28 0.07
N PRO A 79 -0.52 -4.42 0.01
CA PRO A 79 -0.42 -5.22 -1.23
C PRO A 79 -1.74 -5.80 -1.76
N THR A 80 -2.75 -5.99 -0.90
CA THR A 80 -4.07 -6.53 -1.25
C THR A 80 -5.15 -5.46 -1.40
N LEU A 81 -4.77 -4.17 -1.38
CA LEU A 81 -5.64 -3.04 -1.71
C LEU A 81 -5.94 -3.00 -3.21
#